data_AF-A0A1F5CNH7-F1
#
_entry.id   AF-A0A1F5CNH7-F1
#
_cell.length_a   1.000
_cell.length_b   1.000
_cell.length_c   1.000
_cell.angle_alpha   90.00
_cell.angle_beta   90.00
_cell.angle_gamma   90.00
#
_symmetry.space_group_name_H-M   'P 1'
#
loop_
_entity.id
_entity.type
_entity.pdbx_description
1 polymer ?
#
loop_
_entity_poly.entity_id
_entity_poly.type
_entity_poly.pdbx_seq_one_letter_code
_entity_poly.pdbx_strand_id
1 'polypeptide(L)'
;MGVAAFALGVHTMIGVSGSAFPQGEQEIQPLPGDPVVIPLSLHPRNEGFLEARLTVSLSLVVDGGNFLATDSATVTLPPGGSEPVELELRIPLAQFQQHMGSSDVSWVAEVQVTTLFSLISFSNTMTVTGGG
;
A
#
# COMPACT_ATOMS: atom_id res chain seq x y z
N MET A 1 14.32 29.57 7.35
CA MET A 1 14.75 28.15 7.19
C MET A 1 13.59 27.16 7.16
N GLY A 2 12.44 27.39 7.82
CA GLY A 2 11.34 26.41 7.85
C GLY A 2 10.62 26.16 6.51
N VAL A 3 10.43 27.19 5.68
CA VAL A 3 9.66 27.07 4.42
C VAL A 3 10.38 26.20 3.37
N ALA A 4 11.71 26.31 3.28
CA ALA A 4 12.50 25.51 2.33
C ALA A 4 12.51 24.02 2.71
N ALA A 5 12.71 23.70 4.00
CA ALA A 5 12.62 22.33 4.49
C ALA A 5 11.23 21.73 4.28
N PHE A 6 10.18 22.52 4.55
CA PHE A 6 8.79 22.11 4.31
C PHE A 6 8.52 21.82 2.84
N ALA A 7 8.95 22.70 1.92
CA ALA A 7 8.76 22.49 0.48
C ALA A 7 9.48 21.23 -0.02
N LEU A 8 10.71 20.97 0.46
CA LEU A 8 11.44 19.75 0.14
C LEU A 8 10.76 18.49 0.71
N GLY A 9 10.20 18.58 1.93
CA GLY A 9 9.42 17.50 2.53
C GLY A 9 8.18 17.16 1.71
N VAL A 10 7.42 18.18 1.30
CA VAL A 10 6.23 17.99 0.45
C VAL A 10 6.58 17.39 -0.91
N HIS A 11 7.64 17.87 -1.57
CA HIS A 11 8.10 17.31 -2.84
C HIS A 11 8.47 15.82 -2.71
N THR A 12 9.20 15.47 -1.65
CA THR A 12 9.61 14.09 -1.35
C THR A 12 8.39 13.19 -1.16
N MET A 13 7.39 13.65 -0.40
CA MET A 13 6.16 12.88 -0.19
C MET A 13 5.39 12.65 -1.50
N ILE A 14 5.22 13.67 -2.33
CA ILE A 14 4.51 13.54 -3.61
C ILE A 14 5.21 12.51 -4.52
N GLY A 15 6.55 12.53 -4.59
CA GLY A 15 7.31 11.57 -5.38
C GLY A 15 7.16 10.12 -4.89
N VAL A 16 7.21 9.91 -3.57
CA VAL A 16 7.02 8.56 -2.99
C VAL A 16 5.59 8.07 -3.16
N SER A 17 4.59 8.89 -2.83
CA SER A 17 3.18 8.49 -2.95
C SER A 17 2.77 8.23 -4.41
N GLY A 18 3.28 9.02 -5.35
CA GLY A 18 2.98 8.85 -6.78
C GLY A 18 3.62 7.62 -7.43
N SER A 19 4.71 7.10 -6.85
CA SER A 19 5.42 5.90 -7.34
C SER A 19 5.09 4.62 -6.57
N ALA A 20 4.48 4.73 -5.39
CA ALA A 20 4.12 3.58 -4.56
C ALA A 20 3.01 2.72 -5.17
N PHE A 21 2.19 3.26 -6.07
CA PHE A 21 1.17 2.49 -6.78
C PHE A 21 1.58 2.20 -8.23
N PRO A 22 1.38 0.97 -8.71
CA PRO A 22 1.61 0.62 -10.12
C PRO A 22 0.68 1.46 -11.00
N GLN A 23 1.24 2.14 -12.01
CA GLN A 23 0.46 2.93 -12.98
C GLN A 23 -0.15 2.08 -14.11
N GLY A 24 -0.17 0.75 -13.98
CA GLY A 24 -0.69 -0.19 -14.97
C GLY A 24 -1.60 -1.24 -14.33
N GLU A 25 -2.28 -2.02 -15.17
CA GLU A 25 -3.06 -3.19 -14.75
C GLU A 25 -2.12 -4.23 -14.15
N GLN A 26 -1.91 -4.19 -12.83
CA GLN A 26 -1.26 -5.27 -12.11
C GLN A 26 -2.29 -6.39 -11.96
N GLU A 27 -2.12 -7.44 -12.75
CA GLU A 27 -2.95 -8.64 -12.65
C GLU A 27 -2.62 -9.33 -11.32
N ILE A 28 -3.49 -9.13 -10.34
CA ILE A 28 -3.40 -9.79 -9.04
C ILE A 28 -3.74 -11.27 -9.27
N GLN A 29 -2.73 -12.14 -9.24
CA GLN A 29 -2.90 -13.58 -9.43
C GLN A 29 -2.87 -14.30 -8.08
N PRO A 30 -4.02 -14.79 -7.56
CA PRO A 30 -4.04 -15.55 -6.32
C PRO A 30 -3.32 -16.89 -6.49
N LEU A 31 -2.43 -17.20 -5.57
CA LEU A 31 -1.82 -18.52 -5.44
C LEU A 31 -2.82 -19.45 -4.72
N PRO A 32 -3.29 -20.52 -5.38
CA PRO A 32 -4.25 -21.44 -4.78
C PRO A 32 -3.62 -22.21 -3.61
N GLY A 33 -4.36 -22.35 -2.51
CA GLY A 33 -3.92 -23.02 -1.30
C GLY A 33 -4.91 -22.84 -0.14
N ASP A 34 -4.56 -23.37 1.03
CA ASP A 34 -5.19 -23.00 2.29
C ASP A 34 -4.09 -22.59 3.29
N PRO A 35 -3.87 -21.28 3.51
CA PRO A 35 -4.64 -20.14 2.98
C PRO A 35 -4.36 -19.87 1.49
N VAL A 36 -5.30 -19.19 0.82
CA VAL A 36 -5.07 -18.57 -0.48
C VAL A 36 -4.15 -17.36 -0.27
N VAL A 37 -3.08 -17.28 -1.07
CA VAL A 37 -2.07 -16.22 -0.93
C VAL A 37 -2.15 -15.28 -2.12
N ILE A 38 -2.23 -13.99 -1.85
CA ILE A 38 -2.28 -12.95 -2.89
C ILE A 38 -1.02 -12.10 -2.74
N PRO A 39 0.02 -12.36 -3.56
CA PRO A 39 1.26 -11.59 -3.52
C PRO A 39 1.07 -10.23 -4.20
N LEU A 40 1.57 -9.18 -3.55
CA LEU A 40 1.62 -7.83 -4.08
C LEU A 40 3.04 -7.30 -3.93
N SER A 41 3.71 -7.12 -5.07
CA SER A 41 5.03 -6.49 -5.14
C SER A 41 4.88 -5.06 -5.63
N LEU A 42 5.41 -4.11 -4.87
CA LEU A 42 5.44 -2.68 -5.18
C LEU A 42 6.89 -2.21 -5.24
N HIS A 43 7.19 -1.26 -6.13
CA HIS A 43 8.54 -0.73 -6.31
C HIS A 43 8.54 0.80 -6.12
N PRO A 44 8.24 1.30 -4.91
CA PRO A 44 8.21 2.72 -4.64
C PRO A 44 9.58 3.36 -4.83
N ARG A 45 9.57 4.61 -5.31
CA ARG A 45 10.77 5.40 -5.54
C ARG A 45 10.68 6.75 -4.84
N ASN A 46 11.72 7.10 -4.12
CA ASN A 46 11.87 8.42 -3.54
C ASN A 46 12.62 9.34 -4.51
N GLU A 47 11.89 10.10 -5.31
CA GLU A 47 12.46 11.13 -6.18
C GLU A 47 12.79 12.45 -5.45
N GLY A 48 12.60 12.47 -4.13
CA GLY A 48 12.89 13.61 -3.27
C GLY A 48 14.33 13.70 -2.80
N PHE A 49 14.58 14.76 -2.05
CA PHE A 49 15.90 15.10 -1.50
C PHE A 49 16.07 14.68 -0.04
N LEU A 50 15.03 14.12 0.57
CA LEU A 50 14.99 13.74 1.98
C LEU A 50 14.63 12.27 2.11
N GLU A 51 15.11 11.64 3.19
CA GLU A 51 14.69 10.28 3.53
C GLU A 51 13.17 10.25 3.78
N ALA A 52 12.53 9.18 3.31
CA ALA A 52 11.11 8.94 3.52
C ALA A 52 10.89 7.53 4.04
N ARG A 53 10.11 7.40 5.11
CA ARG A 53 9.56 6.12 5.55
C ARG A 53 8.21 5.93 4.88
N LEU A 54 8.07 4.82 4.16
CA LEU A 54 6.83 4.41 3.50
C LEU A 54 6.28 3.20 4.23
N THR A 55 5.04 3.28 4.68
CA THR A 55 4.25 2.16 5.17
C THR A 55 3.13 1.91 4.20
N VAL A 56 2.99 0.68 3.74
CA VAL A 56 1.89 0.23 2.89
C VAL A 56 1.13 -0.85 3.64
N SER A 57 -0.18 -0.73 3.69
CA SER A 57 -1.09 -1.73 4.22
C SER A 57 -2.10 -2.09 3.15
N LEU A 58 -2.34 -3.39 2.96
CA LEU A 58 -3.39 -3.91 2.12
C LEU A 58 -4.34 -4.74 2.97
N SER A 59 -5.63 -4.44 2.85
CA SER A 59 -6.68 -5.13 3.55
C SER A 59 -7.79 -5.55 2.61
N LEU A 60 -8.36 -6.72 2.86
CA LEU A 60 -9.61 -7.16 2.26
C LEU A 60 -10.71 -7.03 3.30
N VAL A 61 -11.75 -6.26 2.96
CA VAL A 61 -12.85 -5.92 3.87
C VAL A 61 -14.16 -6.43 3.26
N VAL A 62 -15.01 -7.05 4.07
CA VAL A 62 -16.39 -7.40 3.70
C VAL A 62 -17.37 -6.38 4.22
N ASP A 63 -18.54 -6.32 3.58
CA ASP A 63 -19.64 -5.45 3.95
C ASP A 63 -19.97 -5.58 5.45
N GLY A 64 -20.16 -4.42 6.09
CA GLY A 64 -20.16 -4.30 7.56
C GLY A 64 -18.79 -4.01 8.20
N GLY A 65 -17.73 -3.84 7.42
CA GLY A 65 -16.42 -3.34 7.88
C GLY A 65 -15.51 -4.39 8.54
N ASN A 66 -15.81 -5.67 8.37
CA ASN A 66 -14.98 -6.74 8.92
C ASN A 66 -13.78 -7.03 8.01
N PHE A 67 -12.59 -7.07 8.59
CA PHE A 67 -11.36 -7.43 7.89
C PHE A 67 -11.28 -8.95 7.71
N LEU A 68 -11.19 -9.42 6.46
CA LEU A 68 -10.93 -10.82 6.13
C LEU A 68 -9.44 -11.14 6.23
N ALA A 69 -8.61 -10.24 5.71
CA ALA A 69 -7.17 -10.34 5.77
C ALA A 69 -6.56 -8.94 5.71
N THR A 70 -5.40 -8.79 6.34
CA THR A 70 -4.57 -7.59 6.26
C THR A 70 -3.12 -8.01 6.22
N ASP A 71 -2.33 -7.34 5.39
CA ASP A 71 -0.88 -7.38 5.47
C ASP A 71 -0.30 -5.97 5.35
N SER A 72 0.85 -5.75 5.97
CA SER A 72 1.48 -4.43 5.98
C SER A 72 3.00 -4.52 6.04
N ALA A 73 3.66 -3.63 5.31
CA ALA A 73 5.11 -3.55 5.25
C ALA A 73 5.56 -2.09 5.39
N THR A 74 6.73 -1.90 5.99
CA THR A 74 7.35 -0.58 6.14
C THR A 74 8.78 -0.62 5.63
N VAL A 75 9.10 0.31 4.74
CA VAL A 75 10.44 0.48 4.17
C VAL A 75 10.93 1.90 4.36
N THR A 76 12.25 2.07 4.38
CA THR A 76 12.89 3.38 4.42
C THR A 76 13.56 3.64 3.08
N LEU A 77 13.12 4.69 2.39
CA LEU A 77 13.58 5.07 1.07
C LEU A 77 14.61 6.20 1.18
N PRO A 78 15.88 5.96 0.84
CA PRO A 78 16.88 7.02 0.81
C PRO A 78 16.58 8.04 -0.30
N PRO A 79 17.09 9.28 -0.21
CA PRO A 79 16.93 10.28 -1.26
C PRO A 79 17.39 9.76 -2.64
N GLY A 80 16.54 9.89 -3.66
CA GLY A 80 16.80 9.39 -5.02
C GLY A 80 16.70 7.87 -5.18
N GLY A 81 16.47 7.11 -4.10
CA GLY A 81 16.50 5.65 -4.09
C GLY A 81 15.13 4.98 -4.27
N SER A 82 15.16 3.66 -4.29
CA SER A 82 13.97 2.79 -4.37
C SER A 82 14.22 1.55 -3.53
N GLU A 83 13.19 1.06 -2.85
CA GLU A 83 13.22 -0.20 -2.10
C GLU A 83 11.94 -0.98 -2.43
N PRO A 84 12.02 -2.28 -2.76
CA PRO A 84 10.84 -3.08 -3.01
C PRO A 84 10.02 -3.27 -1.74
N VAL A 85 8.70 -3.31 -1.90
CA VAL A 85 7.74 -3.63 -0.84
C VAL A 85 6.99 -4.87 -1.27
N GLU A 86 7.19 -5.96 -0.55
CA GLU A 86 6.52 -7.24 -0.77
C GLU A 86 5.44 -7.41 0.30
N LEU A 87 4.20 -7.62 -0.14
CA LEU A 87 3.05 -7.92 0.70
C LEU A 87 2.46 -9.27 0.29
N GLU A 88 2.05 -10.07 1.27
CA GLU A 88 1.41 -11.37 1.07
C GLU A 88 0.09 -11.41 1.83
N LEU A 89 -1.00 -11.08 1.15
CA LEU A 89 -2.31 -11.18 1.77
C LEU A 89 -2.73 -12.65 1.85
N ARG A 90 -2.97 -13.15 3.06
CA ARG A 90 -3.33 -14.55 3.33
C ARG A 90 -4.78 -14.66 3.74
N ILE A 91 -5.60 -15.30 2.93
CA ILE A 91 -7.05 -15.44 3.16
C ILE A 91 -7.37 -16.93 3.36
N PRO A 92 -8.04 -17.33 4.45
CA PRO A 92 -8.49 -18.71 4.63
C PRO A 92 -9.34 -19.17 3.45
N LEU A 93 -9.14 -20.40 2.96
CA LEU A 93 -9.82 -20.88 1.74
C LEU A 93 -11.35 -20.80 1.85
N ALA A 94 -11.89 -21.12 3.03
CA ALA A 94 -13.33 -21.03 3.29
C ALA A 94 -13.88 -19.60 3.11
N GLN A 95 -13.15 -18.59 3.60
CA GLN A 95 -13.55 -17.19 3.47
C GLN A 95 -13.37 -16.70 2.03
N PHE A 96 -12.28 -17.09 1.38
CA PHE A 96 -12.02 -16.76 -0.02
C PHE A 96 -13.16 -17.29 -0.91
N GLN A 97 -13.55 -18.57 -0.77
CA GLN A 97 -14.63 -19.16 -1.55
C GLN A 97 -16.02 -18.57 -1.22
N GLN A 98 -16.24 -18.14 0.02
CA GLN A 98 -17.51 -17.56 0.46
C GLN A 98 -17.72 -16.14 -0.07
N HIS A 99 -16.64 -15.37 -0.22
CA HIS A 99 -16.71 -13.93 -0.50
C HIS A 99 -16.15 -13.53 -1.88
N MET A 100 -15.29 -14.33 -2.52
CA MET A 100 -14.82 -14.02 -3.87
C MET A 100 -15.96 -14.11 -4.89
N GLY A 101 -16.21 -13.00 -5.59
CA GLY A 101 -17.30 -12.86 -6.56
C GLY A 101 -18.57 -12.22 -5.99
N SER A 102 -18.62 -11.90 -4.69
CA SER A 102 -19.69 -11.03 -4.16
C SER A 102 -19.35 -9.55 -4.36
N SER A 103 -20.37 -8.71 -4.56
CA SER A 103 -20.24 -7.24 -4.60
C SER A 103 -19.84 -6.62 -3.26
N ASP A 104 -19.79 -7.45 -2.22
CA ASP A 104 -19.73 -7.04 -0.83
C ASP A 104 -18.28 -7.00 -0.32
N VAL A 105 -17.32 -7.27 -1.21
CA VAL A 105 -15.88 -7.23 -0.91
C VAL A 105 -15.28 -5.93 -1.43
N SER A 106 -14.53 -5.27 -0.57
CA SER A 106 -13.75 -4.09 -0.90
C SER A 106 -12.27 -4.30 -0.56
N TRP A 107 -11.41 -3.91 -1.49
CA TRP A 107 -9.98 -3.79 -1.27
C TRP A 107 -9.69 -2.43 -0.66
N VAL A 108 -8.95 -2.40 0.44
CA VAL A 108 -8.51 -1.18 1.10
C VAL A 108 -6.99 -1.17 1.11
N ALA A 109 -6.40 -0.22 0.38
CA ALA A 109 -4.98 0.02 0.40
C ALA A 109 -4.71 1.33 1.15
N GLU A 110 -3.90 1.29 2.21
CA GLU A 110 -3.43 2.46 2.91
C GLU A 110 -1.94 2.67 2.64
N VAL A 111 -1.59 3.88 2.24
CA VAL A 111 -0.21 4.31 2.04
C VAL A 111 0.07 5.49 2.93
N GLN A 112 1.04 5.31 3.82
CA GLN A 112 1.53 6.36 4.70
C GLN A 112 2.99 6.69 4.36
N VAL A 113 3.28 7.96 4.10
CA VAL A 113 4.63 8.47 3.89
C VAL A 113 4.98 9.43 5.00
N THR A 114 6.11 9.21 5.66
CA THR A 114 6.63 10.04 6.74
C THR A 114 8.03 10.51 6.40
N THR A 115 8.32 11.81 6.52
CA THR A 115 9.66 12.40 6.23
C THR A 115 10.04 13.44 7.29
N LEU A 116 11.23 14.03 7.16
CA LEU A 116 11.79 15.04 8.06
C LEU A 116 11.75 14.61 9.53
N PHE A 117 12.33 13.47 9.88
CA PHE A 117 12.33 12.95 11.26
C PHE A 117 10.93 12.85 11.88
N SER A 118 9.94 12.45 11.08
CA SER A 118 8.53 12.32 11.48
C SER A 118 7.79 13.64 11.72
N LEU A 119 8.33 14.77 11.25
CA LEU A 119 7.65 16.07 11.34
C LEU A 119 6.54 16.22 10.30
N ILE A 120 6.64 15.54 9.15
CA ILE A 120 5.63 15.59 8.11
C ILE A 120 5.21 14.17 7.75
N SER A 121 3.89 13.93 7.80
CA SER A 121 3.27 12.67 7.43
C SER A 121 2.10 12.93 6.50
N PHE A 122 1.94 12.08 5.49
CA PHE A 122 0.79 12.02 4.61
C PHE A 122 0.27 10.58 4.62
N SER A 123 -1.04 10.41 4.76
CA SER A 123 -1.70 9.11 4.58
C SER A 123 -2.76 9.24 3.49
N ASN A 124 -2.81 8.25 2.61
CA ASN A 124 -3.84 8.10 1.60
C ASN A 124 -4.44 6.70 1.72
N THR A 125 -5.76 6.65 1.83
CA THR A 125 -6.52 5.40 1.80
C THR A 125 -7.28 5.33 0.49
N MET A 126 -7.02 4.28 -0.28
CA MET A 126 -7.72 3.95 -1.50
C MET A 126 -8.64 2.76 -1.23
N THR A 127 -9.92 2.90 -1.56
CA THR A 127 -10.90 1.82 -1.47
C THR A 127 -11.39 1.48 -2.86
N VAL A 128 -11.25 0.21 -3.25
CA VAL A 128 -11.77 -0.33 -4.51
C VAL A 128 -12.86 -1.34 -4.16
N THR A 129 -14.11 -0.98 -4.46
CA THR A 129 -15.26 -1.87 -4.27
C THR A 129 -15.38 -2.78 -5.48
N GLY A 130 -15.44 -4.09 -5.24
CA GLY A 130 -15.56 -5.09 -6.28
C GLY A 130 -14.23 -5.62 -6.80
N GLY A 131 -14.18 -6.93 -6.98
CA GLY A 131 -13.15 -7.67 -7.70
C GLY A 131 -13.84 -8.81 -8.44
N GLY A 132 -13.92 -8.67 -9.77
CA GLY A 132 -14.26 -9.74 -10.70
C GLY A 132 -13.01 -10.16 -11.44
#